data_AF-A0A2V9ZI12-F1
#
_entry.id   AF-A0A2V9ZI12-F1
#
_cell.length_a   1.000
_cell.length_b   1.000
_cell.length_c   1.000
_cell.angle_alpha   90.00
_cell.angle_beta   90.00
_cell.angle_gamma   90.00
#
_symmetry.space_group_name_H-M   'P 1'
#
loop_
_entity.id
_entity.type
_entity.pdbx_description
1 polymer ?
#
loop_
_entity_poly.entity_id
_entity_poly.type
_entity_poly.pdbx_seq_one_letter_code
_entity_poly.pdbx_strand_id
1 'polypeptide(L)'
;MLRRLYCLLLRLHPPYFRQRFANEMLLIFDEKTTADGRRAAARLMADGAASLARQWALRPRFWEQPARPVADGGPHFLSFERYKLHKGALLYGALLSVAIFAVLGITFNYGIHERLRSARASISNEDPKTASVQCSKASFGTARSTAGPRAANSQVTLGPRSKEPQGIWARLLYIFGKPSPSQQLQEDRSAQSQREAPAQGIISANAQGGAAPSDTPTIRNLKIQLPHPSGKYGVARVAYDWVDGNRREPTAKYPDARREVMVYLWYPVERDAGLTAAAADYLPHAELIARNLSRAELQQGWGYSWPRVFSGSVLTDTHKRSPIAGDGERFPLLIFSPGLGLSSTSYTSQIQEVVSRGYIVASIEPDESAVAFPDGRVIHPASDPAFGHGPAAEASSEVPAGAWSEYLDRIHTAGMPRVESRAADIRFTMDQLAKLDKNEDQTFPFAGRIDFHNIGVWGHSLGGRAAARACRLDDRIKACLNADGVGPDGPVFPYESAGLPRQPFMWMETSQLPPAINSILTSYKITRKDQDKGRQLELIAKEQELQACPNGSYHLMINGAATNHYSFTDWPLLEAEGQGDFDKASHALEPIEAYSIAFFDKYLKHHDAALLDEPRNTASAQITLKKYGKAR
;
A
#
# COMPACT_ATOMS: atom_id res chain seq x y z
N MET A 1 14.41 -13.90 39.94
CA MET A 1 15.86 -13.98 39.65
C MET A 1 16.18 -13.96 38.15
N LEU A 2 15.55 -14.82 37.33
CA LEU A 2 15.84 -14.93 35.89
C LEU A 2 15.71 -13.61 35.11
N ARG A 3 14.66 -12.81 35.37
CA ARG A 3 14.50 -11.48 34.74
C ARG A 3 15.66 -10.52 35.03
N ARG A 4 16.19 -10.51 36.26
CA ARG A 4 17.33 -9.64 36.63
C ARG A 4 18.61 -10.05 35.88
N LEU A 5 18.84 -11.35 35.75
CA LEU A 5 19.95 -11.90 34.97
C LEU A 5 19.80 -11.56 33.47
N TYR A 6 18.57 -11.57 32.95
CA TYR A 6 18.30 -11.19 31.56
C TYR A 6 18.53 -9.70 31.31
N CYS A 7 18.11 -8.83 32.23
CA CYS A 7 18.44 -7.40 32.17
C CYS A 7 19.96 -7.14 32.22
N LEU A 8 20.71 -7.93 32.99
CA LEU A 8 22.19 -7.84 33.00
C LEU A 8 22.76 -8.23 31.63
N LEU A 9 22.25 -9.29 31.01
CA LEU A 9 22.64 -9.71 29.66
C LEU A 9 22.36 -8.64 28.60
N LEU A 10 21.21 -7.95 28.69
CA LEU A 10 20.87 -6.83 27.81
C LEU A 10 21.79 -5.61 28.03
N ARG A 11 22.20 -5.36 29.28
CA ARG A 11 23.13 -4.26 29.59
C ARG A 11 24.52 -4.46 28.98
N LEU A 12 24.94 -5.71 28.79
CA LEU A 12 26.23 -6.04 28.16
C LEU A 12 26.24 -5.83 26.64
N HIS A 13 25.08 -5.64 26.00
CA HIS A 13 25.03 -5.35 24.57
C HIS A 13 25.56 -3.94 24.24
N PRO A 14 26.11 -3.74 23.02
CA PRO A 14 26.60 -2.42 22.60
C PRO A 14 25.54 -1.31 22.77
N PRO A 15 25.95 -0.06 23.13
CA PRO A 15 25.01 0.99 23.53
C PRO A 15 23.90 1.27 22.50
N TYR A 16 24.25 1.32 21.22
CA TYR A 16 23.29 1.60 20.15
C TYR A 16 22.34 0.41 19.89
N PHE A 17 22.83 -0.83 19.98
CA PHE A 17 21.97 -2.01 19.90
C PHE A 17 20.98 -2.04 21.07
N ARG A 18 21.47 -1.77 22.29
CA ARG A 18 20.65 -1.74 23.49
C ARG A 18 19.54 -0.68 23.40
N GLN A 19 19.86 0.51 22.90
CA GLN A 19 18.87 1.58 22.71
C GLN A 19 17.72 1.16 21.78
N ARG A 20 18.03 0.37 20.74
CA ARG A 20 17.05 -0.02 19.71
C ARG A 20 16.23 -1.26 20.06
N PHE A 21 16.86 -2.27 20.67
CA PHE A 21 16.25 -3.61 20.77
C PHE A 21 16.05 -4.11 22.20
N ALA A 22 16.63 -3.46 23.22
CA ALA A 22 16.56 -4.01 24.59
C ALA A 22 15.14 -4.02 25.16
N ASN A 23 14.31 -3.03 24.83
CA ASN A 23 12.93 -2.97 25.30
C ASN A 23 12.08 -4.09 24.70
N GLU A 24 12.21 -4.34 23.40
CA GLU A 24 11.51 -5.42 22.70
C GLU A 24 11.97 -6.80 23.20
N MET A 25 13.27 -7.01 23.36
CA MET A 25 13.81 -8.26 23.90
C MET A 25 13.33 -8.53 25.34
N LEU A 26 13.24 -7.49 26.17
CA LEU A 26 12.73 -7.61 27.54
C LEU A 26 11.22 -7.89 27.56
N LEU A 27 10.45 -7.30 26.66
CA LEU A 27 9.01 -7.52 26.54
C LEU A 27 8.71 -8.96 26.11
N ILE A 28 9.42 -9.47 25.10
CA ILE A 28 9.33 -10.88 24.68
C ILE A 28 9.69 -11.83 25.83
N PHE A 29 10.73 -11.49 26.61
CA PHE A 29 11.11 -12.28 27.77
C PHE A 29 10.00 -12.31 28.83
N ASP A 30 9.41 -11.17 29.15
CA ASP A 30 8.36 -11.09 30.17
C ASP A 30 7.07 -11.82 29.70
N GLU A 31 6.68 -11.68 28.42
CA GLU A 31 5.50 -12.34 27.86
C GLU A 31 5.67 -13.88 27.81
N LYS A 32 6.78 -14.36 27.24
CA LYS A 32 7.02 -15.81 27.08
C LYS A 32 7.33 -16.53 28.38
N THR A 33 7.95 -15.85 29.34
CA THR A 33 8.20 -16.48 30.65
C THR A 33 6.95 -16.56 31.52
N THR A 34 5.96 -15.69 31.28
CA THR A 34 4.64 -15.75 31.93
C THR A 34 3.79 -16.89 31.37
N ALA A 35 3.84 -17.13 30.05
CA ALA A 35 3.10 -18.22 29.40
C ALA A 35 3.73 -19.61 29.56
N ASP A 36 5.04 -19.74 29.34
CA ASP A 36 5.71 -21.05 29.15
C ASP A 36 6.72 -21.40 30.27
N GLY A 37 6.84 -20.54 31.29
CA GLY A 37 7.63 -20.77 32.49
C GLY A 37 9.16 -20.87 32.27
N ARG A 38 9.83 -21.67 33.11
CA ARG A 38 11.31 -21.70 33.22
C ARG A 38 12.04 -22.20 31.95
N ARG A 39 11.39 -23.03 31.11
CA ARG A 39 12.01 -23.55 29.87
C ARG A 39 12.14 -22.46 28.80
N ALA A 40 11.14 -21.60 28.65
CA ALA A 40 11.22 -20.45 27.75
C ALA A 40 12.25 -19.43 28.23
N ALA A 41 12.33 -19.19 29.54
CA ALA A 41 13.36 -18.33 30.13
C ALA A 41 14.78 -18.78 29.78
N ALA A 42 15.05 -20.10 29.84
CA ALA A 42 16.36 -20.66 29.51
C ALA A 42 16.71 -20.53 28.02
N ARG A 43 15.74 -20.72 27.12
CA ARG A 43 15.95 -20.54 25.66
C ARG A 43 16.24 -19.08 25.32
N LEU A 44 15.45 -18.16 25.86
CA LEU A 44 15.63 -16.73 25.59
C LEU A 44 16.94 -16.20 26.18
N MET A 45 17.39 -16.73 27.32
CA MET A 45 18.75 -16.47 27.86
C MET A 45 19.84 -16.91 26.88
N ALA A 46 19.73 -18.12 26.31
CA ALA A 46 20.69 -18.62 25.33
C ALA A 46 20.70 -17.78 24.05
N ASP A 47 19.51 -17.40 23.56
CA ASP A 47 19.37 -16.53 22.38
C ASP A 47 19.95 -15.13 22.63
N GLY A 48 19.69 -14.57 23.82
CA GLY A 48 20.27 -13.29 24.24
C GLY A 48 21.80 -13.35 24.32
N ALA A 49 22.38 -14.45 24.78
CA ALA A 49 23.83 -14.64 24.86
C ALA A 49 24.47 -14.83 23.48
N ALA A 50 23.81 -15.59 22.59
CA ALA A 50 24.23 -15.74 21.21
C ALA A 50 24.14 -14.41 20.44
N SER A 51 23.10 -13.60 20.71
CA SER A 51 22.96 -12.24 20.19
C SER A 51 24.12 -11.36 20.68
N LEU A 52 24.40 -11.35 21.98
CA LEU A 52 25.49 -10.57 22.58
C LEU A 52 26.84 -10.85 21.88
N ALA A 53 27.18 -12.13 21.75
CA ALA A 53 28.40 -12.55 21.05
C ALA A 53 28.42 -12.07 19.59
N ARG A 54 27.29 -12.20 18.88
CA ARG A 54 27.16 -11.76 17.48
C ARG A 54 27.35 -10.24 17.33
N GLN A 55 26.80 -9.44 18.24
CA GLN A 55 26.89 -7.98 18.14
C GLN A 55 28.30 -7.46 18.43
N TRP A 56 29.01 -8.10 19.37
CA TRP A 56 30.41 -7.76 19.66
C TRP A 56 31.41 -8.35 18.65
N ALA A 57 31.12 -9.47 17.99
CA ALA A 57 32.06 -10.09 17.06
C ALA A 57 31.85 -9.69 15.59
N LEU A 58 30.59 -9.49 15.17
CA LEU A 58 30.23 -9.41 13.74
C LEU A 58 29.56 -8.10 13.32
N ARG A 59 29.28 -7.18 14.26
CA ARG A 59 28.53 -5.94 13.98
C ARG A 59 29.14 -4.68 14.64
N PRO A 60 30.27 -4.18 14.13
CA PRO A 60 30.92 -2.96 14.66
C PRO A 60 30.03 -1.71 14.64
N ARG A 61 29.06 -1.65 13.72
CA ARG A 61 28.12 -0.51 13.56
C ARG A 61 27.21 -0.26 14.76
N PHE A 62 27.10 -1.19 15.71
CA PHE A 62 26.32 -0.98 16.93
C PHE A 62 27.15 -0.47 18.12
N TRP A 63 28.44 -0.24 17.93
CA TRP A 63 29.34 0.17 19.02
C TRP A 63 29.24 1.68 19.29
N GLU A 64 28.99 2.51 18.28
CA GLU A 64 28.93 3.97 18.39
C GLU A 64 27.70 4.55 17.64
N GLN A 65 27.13 5.66 18.15
CA GLN A 65 26.05 6.39 17.48
C GLN A 65 26.57 7.10 16.23
N PRO A 66 25.88 7.05 15.07
CA PRO A 66 26.27 7.85 13.92
C PRO A 66 26.11 9.35 14.21
N ALA A 67 27.09 10.14 13.81
CA ALA A 67 27.07 11.60 13.97
C ALA A 67 25.90 12.22 13.19
N ARG A 68 25.18 13.16 13.84
CA ARG A 68 24.15 13.99 13.20
C ARG A 68 24.80 15.00 12.24
N PRO A 69 24.31 15.17 11.00
CA PRO A 69 24.71 16.32 10.18
C PRO A 69 24.14 17.62 10.77
N VAL A 70 24.93 18.69 10.71
CA VAL A 70 24.53 20.06 11.08
C VAL A 70 23.71 20.67 9.93
N ALA A 71 22.61 21.34 10.26
CA ALA A 71 21.68 21.92 9.30
C ALA A 71 22.11 23.33 8.88
N ASP A 72 22.60 23.50 7.64
CA ASP A 72 22.74 24.80 6.98
C ASP A 72 21.71 24.89 5.85
N GLY A 73 20.82 25.89 5.90
CA GLY A 73 19.59 26.01 5.09
C GLY A 73 19.77 26.38 3.61
N GLY A 74 20.53 25.60 2.84
CA GLY A 74 20.49 25.59 1.36
C GLY A 74 19.65 24.42 0.82
N PRO A 75 19.20 24.43 -0.46
CA PRO A 75 18.61 23.25 -1.08
C PRO A 75 19.68 22.16 -1.18
N HIS A 76 19.55 21.11 -0.35
CA HIS A 76 20.48 19.99 -0.35
C HIS A 76 20.02 18.91 -1.33
N PHE A 77 20.90 18.58 -2.27
CA PHE A 77 20.81 17.33 -3.02
C PHE A 77 21.75 16.31 -2.38
N LEU A 78 21.20 15.24 -1.79
CA LEU A 78 21.96 14.06 -1.39
C LEU A 78 21.35 12.81 -2.03
N SER A 79 21.99 12.34 -3.10
CA SER A 79 21.80 11.00 -3.64
C SER A 79 22.94 10.11 -3.15
N PHE A 80 22.62 9.21 -2.23
CA PHE A 80 23.36 7.99 -2.00
C PHE A 80 22.40 6.88 -2.44
N GLU A 81 22.71 6.03 -3.43
CA GLU A 81 23.72 5.00 -3.30
C GLU A 81 24.41 4.68 -4.65
N ARG A 82 25.75 4.79 -4.67
CA ARG A 82 26.58 3.76 -5.32
C ARG A 82 27.00 2.79 -4.21
N TYR A 83 26.39 1.61 -4.17
CA TYR A 83 26.82 0.54 -3.27
C TYR A 83 28.23 0.08 -3.66
N LYS A 84 29.28 0.59 -2.98
CA LYS A 84 30.60 -0.03 -2.99
C LYS A 84 30.66 -1.01 -1.83
N LEU A 85 30.81 -2.31 -2.12
CA LEU A 85 31.07 -3.31 -1.07
C LEU A 85 32.27 -2.86 -0.23
N HIS A 86 32.09 -2.79 1.09
CA HIS A 86 33.20 -2.47 1.99
C HIS A 86 34.23 -3.61 1.97
N LYS A 87 35.53 -3.27 2.01
CA LYS A 87 36.64 -4.25 1.88
C LYS A 87 36.54 -5.42 2.87
N GLY A 88 35.97 -5.19 4.05
CA GLY A 88 35.67 -6.26 5.02
C GLY A 88 34.65 -7.29 4.53
N ALA A 89 33.59 -6.90 3.82
CA ALA A 89 32.59 -7.84 3.29
C ALA A 89 33.18 -8.76 2.23
N LEU A 90 34.10 -8.24 1.42
CA LEU A 90 34.87 -9.03 0.46
C LEU A 90 35.78 -10.03 1.17
N LEU A 91 36.46 -9.60 2.24
CA LEU A 91 37.35 -10.48 3.01
C LEU A 91 36.57 -11.61 3.71
N TYR A 92 35.49 -11.27 4.43
CA TYR A 92 34.67 -12.26 5.14
C TYR A 92 33.89 -13.15 4.17
N GLY A 93 33.41 -12.60 3.05
CA GLY A 93 32.79 -13.37 1.97
C GLY A 93 33.76 -14.36 1.36
N ALA A 94 34.99 -13.94 1.04
CA ALA A 94 36.03 -14.82 0.52
C ALA A 94 36.40 -15.92 1.52
N LEU A 95 36.59 -15.59 2.81
CA LEU A 95 36.87 -16.57 3.86
C LEU A 95 35.75 -17.59 4.03
N LEU A 96 34.49 -17.14 4.00
CA LEU A 96 33.32 -18.02 4.07
C LEU A 96 33.23 -18.93 2.84
N SER A 97 33.48 -18.41 1.64
CA SER A 97 33.51 -19.19 0.41
C SER A 97 34.62 -20.26 0.44
N VAL A 98 35.81 -19.91 0.93
CA VAL A 98 36.91 -20.88 1.11
C VAL A 98 36.54 -21.95 2.13
N ALA A 99 35.92 -21.57 3.26
CA ALA A 99 35.48 -22.53 4.27
C ALA A 99 34.41 -23.50 3.73
N ILE A 100 33.42 -22.99 3.00
CA ILE A 100 32.39 -23.81 2.36
C ILE A 100 33.02 -24.74 1.31
N PHE A 101 33.93 -24.23 0.48
CA PHE A 101 34.62 -25.03 -0.52
C PHE A 101 35.49 -26.12 0.12
N ALA A 102 36.18 -25.82 1.22
CA ALA A 102 36.96 -26.81 1.96
C ALA A 102 36.06 -27.88 2.59
N VAL A 103 34.92 -27.51 3.18
CA VAL A 103 33.96 -28.47 3.74
C VAL A 103 33.38 -29.36 2.64
N LEU A 104 32.99 -28.79 1.51
CA LEU A 104 32.51 -29.55 0.34
C LEU A 104 33.61 -30.47 -0.20
N GLY A 105 34.85 -29.97 -0.34
CA GLY A 105 35.99 -30.77 -0.77
C GLY A 105 36.28 -31.94 0.16
N ILE A 106 36.24 -31.72 1.48
CA ILE A 106 36.42 -32.78 2.47
C ILE A 106 35.27 -33.79 2.40
N THR A 107 34.02 -33.34 2.29
CA THR A 107 32.86 -34.26 2.20
C THR A 107 32.88 -35.07 0.91
N PHE A 108 33.26 -34.49 -0.23
CA PHE A 108 33.48 -35.23 -1.47
C PHE A 108 34.65 -36.21 -1.35
N ASN A 109 35.78 -35.81 -0.75
CA ASN A 109 36.93 -36.68 -0.61
C ASN A 109 36.67 -37.85 0.37
N TYR A 110 35.95 -37.60 1.48
CA TYR A 110 35.50 -38.65 2.40
C TYR A 110 34.48 -39.58 1.75
N GLY A 111 33.51 -39.04 1.01
CA GLY A 111 32.48 -39.83 0.33
C GLY A 111 33.03 -40.70 -0.81
N ILE A 112 34.05 -40.22 -1.53
CA ILE A 112 34.72 -40.98 -2.59
C ILE A 112 35.62 -42.06 -1.99
N HIS A 113 36.33 -41.78 -0.89
CA HIS A 113 37.18 -42.79 -0.24
C HIS A 113 36.38 -43.92 0.44
N GLU A 114 35.19 -43.66 0.99
CA GLU A 114 34.31 -44.72 1.48
C GLU A 114 33.77 -45.60 0.35
N ARG A 115 33.35 -45.00 -0.78
CA ARG A 115 32.86 -45.75 -1.95
C ARG A 115 33.95 -46.59 -2.61
N LEU A 116 35.19 -46.10 -2.66
CA LEU A 116 36.32 -46.86 -3.21
C LEU A 116 36.78 -47.98 -2.26
N ARG A 117 36.71 -47.80 -0.93
CA ARG A 117 37.01 -48.89 0.02
C ARG A 117 35.95 -50.00 -0.01
N SER A 118 34.68 -49.63 -0.08
CA SER A 118 33.57 -50.60 -0.18
C SER A 118 33.54 -51.32 -1.52
N ALA A 119 33.83 -50.63 -2.64
CA ALA A 119 33.95 -51.26 -3.95
C ALA A 119 35.19 -52.18 -4.06
N ARG A 120 36.32 -51.84 -3.43
CA ARG A 120 37.52 -52.70 -3.45
C ARG A 120 37.38 -53.93 -2.56
N ALA A 121 36.58 -53.87 -1.49
CA ALA A 121 36.24 -55.01 -0.65
C ALA A 121 35.21 -55.96 -1.32
N SER A 122 34.35 -55.45 -2.21
CA SER A 122 33.42 -56.29 -2.99
C SER A 122 34.07 -56.97 -4.19
N ILE A 123 35.13 -56.38 -4.77
CA ILE A 123 35.86 -56.94 -5.92
C ILE A 123 36.83 -58.06 -5.51
N SER A 124 37.24 -58.15 -4.24
CA SER A 124 38.11 -59.23 -3.75
C SER A 124 37.38 -60.55 -3.43
N ASN A 125 36.06 -60.63 -3.62
CA ASN A 125 35.24 -61.78 -3.23
C ASN A 125 34.51 -62.48 -4.39
N GLU A 126 34.86 -62.21 -5.65
CA GLU A 126 34.33 -62.99 -6.78
C GLU A 126 35.44 -63.78 -7.48
N ASP A 127 35.30 -65.11 -7.40
CA ASP A 127 36.10 -66.10 -8.11
C ASP A 127 35.92 -65.96 -9.65
N PRO A 128 36.97 -66.20 -10.45
CA PRO A 128 37.04 -65.74 -11.83
C PRO A 128 36.51 -66.79 -12.82
N LYS A 129 35.20 -66.85 -13.07
CA LYS A 129 34.67 -67.53 -14.26
C LYS A 129 33.39 -66.90 -14.77
N THR A 130 33.51 -65.95 -15.69
CA THR A 130 32.80 -65.87 -16.98
C THR A 130 32.99 -64.48 -17.58
N ALA A 131 33.79 -64.41 -18.63
CA ALA A 131 34.01 -63.20 -19.43
C ALA A 131 33.75 -63.52 -20.91
N SER A 132 32.89 -62.71 -21.55
CA SER A 132 32.94 -62.30 -22.97
C SER A 132 31.68 -61.46 -23.27
N VAL A 133 31.73 -60.13 -23.20
CA VAL A 133 32.11 -59.17 -24.27
C VAL A 133 31.36 -59.38 -25.59
N GLN A 134 30.51 -58.42 -25.96
CA GLN A 134 30.59 -57.76 -27.27
C GLN A 134 29.82 -56.43 -27.35
N CYS A 135 30.31 -55.58 -28.25
CA CYS A 135 30.17 -54.13 -28.34
C CYS A 135 29.77 -53.73 -29.77
N SER A 136 28.90 -52.73 -29.94
CA SER A 136 28.75 -51.90 -31.15
C SER A 136 27.82 -50.72 -30.81
N LYS A 137 28.23 -49.44 -30.81
CA LYS A 137 28.63 -48.46 -31.86
C LYS A 137 27.55 -48.06 -32.89
N ALA A 138 27.29 -46.74 -32.88
CA ALA A 138 26.80 -45.86 -33.97
C ALA A 138 25.29 -45.99 -34.34
N SER A 139 24.56 -44.98 -34.83
CA SER A 139 24.83 -43.59 -35.21
C SER A 139 23.51 -42.83 -35.41
N PHE A 140 23.65 -41.51 -35.64
CA PHE A 140 22.68 -40.48 -36.03
C PHE A 140 21.51 -40.85 -36.98
N GLY A 141 20.38 -40.14 -36.84
CA GLY A 141 19.37 -40.02 -37.89
C GLY A 141 18.17 -39.14 -37.51
N THR A 142 18.15 -37.91 -38.05
CA THR A 142 17.05 -36.94 -38.04
C THR A 142 15.86 -37.36 -38.93
N ALA A 143 14.62 -37.11 -38.51
CA ALA A 143 13.52 -36.71 -39.40
C ALA A 143 12.27 -36.21 -38.64
N ARG A 144 11.78 -35.03 -39.04
CA ARG A 144 10.42 -34.53 -38.79
C ARG A 144 9.38 -35.41 -39.48
N SER A 145 8.16 -35.50 -38.95
CA SER A 145 6.92 -35.08 -39.64
C SER A 145 5.64 -35.51 -38.91
N THR A 146 4.78 -34.52 -38.62
CA THR A 146 3.31 -34.47 -38.75
C THR A 146 2.34 -35.37 -37.96
N ALA A 147 1.30 -34.66 -37.48
CA ALA A 147 -0.12 -35.03 -37.33
C ALA A 147 -0.59 -35.70 -36.01
N GLY A 148 -1.44 -34.97 -35.27
CA GLY A 148 -2.42 -35.57 -34.34
C GLY A 148 -3.67 -36.06 -35.08
N PRO A 149 -4.85 -36.22 -34.44
CA PRO A 149 -5.17 -36.27 -33.02
C PRO A 149 -5.94 -37.57 -32.64
N ARG A 150 -6.02 -37.94 -31.36
CA ARG A 150 -7.19 -38.70 -30.84
C ARG A 150 -7.29 -38.68 -29.33
N ALA A 151 -8.42 -38.18 -28.86
CA ALA A 151 -8.96 -38.40 -27.53
C ALA A 151 -9.43 -39.86 -27.39
N ALA A 152 -9.27 -40.43 -26.20
CA ALA A 152 -10.35 -41.08 -25.43
C ALA A 152 -9.76 -41.90 -24.27
N ASN A 153 -10.22 -41.57 -23.07
CA ASN A 153 -10.53 -42.42 -21.92
C ASN A 153 -9.93 -43.83 -21.87
N SER A 154 -9.21 -44.11 -20.78
CA SER A 154 -9.53 -45.28 -19.95
C SER A 154 -9.05 -45.08 -18.52
N GLN A 155 -9.98 -45.39 -17.61
CA GLN A 155 -9.86 -45.38 -16.17
C GLN A 155 -9.60 -46.84 -15.71
N VAL A 156 -9.03 -46.98 -14.51
CA VAL A 156 -8.91 -48.22 -13.70
C VAL A 156 -7.74 -49.13 -14.16
N THR A 157 -6.78 -49.54 -13.30
CA THR A 157 -6.96 -50.51 -12.21
C THR A 157 -5.88 -50.41 -11.11
N LEU A 158 -6.30 -50.65 -9.87
CA LEU A 158 -5.48 -50.81 -8.67
C LEU A 158 -4.88 -52.22 -8.54
N GLY A 159 -3.64 -52.27 -8.05
CA GLY A 159 -3.07 -53.38 -7.26
C GLY A 159 -1.66 -53.83 -7.69
N PRO A 160 -0.84 -54.47 -6.82
CA PRO A 160 -0.88 -54.55 -5.36
C PRO A 160 0.40 -53.99 -4.68
N ARG A 161 0.30 -53.74 -3.37
CA ARG A 161 1.40 -53.39 -2.46
C ARG A 161 2.47 -54.50 -2.39
N SER A 162 3.75 -54.11 -2.42
CA SER A 162 4.84 -54.90 -1.83
C SER A 162 5.92 -54.02 -1.17
N LYS A 163 6.02 -54.20 0.15
CA LYS A 163 7.22 -54.25 1.02
C LYS A 163 8.27 -53.12 0.94
N GLU A 164 8.15 -52.17 1.87
CA GLU A 164 9.26 -51.32 2.33
C GLU A 164 10.22 -52.10 3.26
N PRO A 165 11.54 -51.89 3.18
CA PRO A 165 12.48 -52.25 4.24
C PRO A 165 12.57 -51.12 5.29
N GLN A 166 12.48 -51.53 6.54
CA GLN A 166 12.51 -50.68 7.74
C GLN A 166 13.92 -50.13 8.00
N GLY A 167 14.03 -48.82 8.16
CA GLY A 167 15.23 -48.13 8.62
C GLY A 167 14.93 -47.18 9.79
N ILE A 168 15.43 -47.55 10.98
CA ILE A 168 15.83 -46.85 12.23
C ILE A 168 15.18 -45.51 12.67
N TRP A 169 14.50 -44.72 11.83
CA TRP A 169 13.90 -43.43 12.20
C TRP A 169 12.44 -43.47 12.69
N ALA A 170 11.78 -44.64 12.70
CA ALA A 170 10.37 -44.79 13.11
C ALA A 170 10.17 -45.23 14.58
N ARG A 171 11.11 -44.91 15.50
CA ARG A 171 11.04 -45.35 16.91
C ARG A 171 10.95 -44.24 17.96
N LEU A 172 10.61 -43.00 17.57
CA LEU A 172 10.50 -41.88 18.52
C LEU A 172 9.11 -41.21 18.63
N LEU A 173 8.05 -41.89 18.17
CA LEU A 173 6.68 -41.48 18.44
C LEU A 173 5.82 -42.71 18.73
N TYR A 174 5.75 -43.12 20.00
CA TYR A 174 4.59 -43.75 20.67
C TYR A 174 5.04 -44.33 22.03
N ILE A 175 5.08 -43.48 23.06
CA ILE A 175 5.10 -43.92 24.46
C ILE A 175 4.13 -43.03 25.25
N PHE A 176 2.94 -43.60 25.39
CA PHE A 176 1.89 -43.41 26.41
C PHE A 176 1.04 -42.13 26.44
N GLY A 177 -0.19 -42.29 25.94
CA GLY A 177 -1.36 -41.84 26.68
C GLY A 177 -2.00 -43.01 27.44
N LYS A 178 -2.63 -42.74 28.59
CA LYS A 178 -3.92 -43.33 29.00
C LYS A 178 -4.67 -42.38 29.95
N PRO A 179 -6.02 -42.43 29.99
CA PRO A 179 -6.90 -41.44 30.59
C PRO A 179 -7.51 -41.90 31.93
N SER A 180 -8.16 -40.97 32.65
CA SER A 180 -8.96 -41.23 33.88
C SER A 180 -10.46 -41.05 33.60
N PRO A 181 -11.37 -41.81 34.26
CA PRO A 181 -12.76 -41.96 33.81
C PRO A 181 -13.82 -41.16 34.61
N SER A 182 -14.91 -40.87 33.90
CA SER A 182 -16.34 -40.82 34.30
C SER A 182 -16.82 -39.96 35.47
N GLN A 183 -17.79 -39.08 35.18
CA GLN A 183 -19.03 -38.99 35.95
C GLN A 183 -20.20 -38.46 35.08
N GLN A 184 -21.21 -39.31 34.93
CA GLN A 184 -22.57 -38.97 34.50
C GLN A 184 -23.33 -38.33 35.67
N LEU A 185 -24.27 -37.44 35.36
CA LEU A 185 -25.56 -37.37 36.07
C LEU A 185 -26.61 -36.73 35.13
N GLN A 186 -27.73 -37.44 35.00
CA GLN A 186 -28.96 -37.08 34.31
C GLN A 186 -29.73 -36.00 35.08
N GLU A 187 -30.57 -35.24 34.38
CA GLU A 187 -31.98 -35.10 34.78
C GLU A 187 -32.88 -34.71 33.59
N ASP A 188 -33.91 -35.54 33.42
CA ASP A 188 -35.07 -35.40 32.52
C ASP A 188 -36.09 -34.39 33.06
N ARG A 189 -36.87 -33.74 32.17
CA ARG A 189 -38.35 -33.84 32.10
C ARG A 189 -38.99 -32.86 31.08
N SER A 190 -39.69 -33.46 30.09
CA SER A 190 -41.08 -33.24 29.59
C SER A 190 -41.72 -31.84 29.58
N ALA A 191 -42.64 -31.44 28.70
CA ALA A 191 -43.23 -31.90 27.43
C ALA A 191 -44.34 -30.88 27.02
N GLN A 192 -44.79 -30.92 25.76
CA GLN A 192 -46.10 -30.45 25.20
C GLN A 192 -46.28 -28.94 24.92
N SER A 193 -46.41 -28.49 23.65
CA SER A 193 -47.62 -28.52 22.75
C SER A 193 -48.19 -27.07 22.65
N GLN A 194 -48.48 -26.39 21.54
CA GLN A 194 -48.76 -26.71 20.13
C GLN A 194 -48.71 -25.41 19.28
N ARG A 195 -48.32 -25.55 17.99
CA ARG A 195 -48.78 -24.90 16.74
C ARG A 195 -48.89 -23.36 16.66
N GLU A 196 -48.04 -22.74 15.81
CA GLU A 196 -48.36 -22.25 14.46
C GLU A 196 -47.09 -21.73 13.75
N ALA A 197 -47.01 -21.93 12.43
CA ALA A 197 -45.80 -21.81 11.60
C ALA A 197 -45.52 -20.39 11.08
N PRO A 198 -44.24 -20.07 10.77
CA PRO A 198 -43.93 -19.60 9.41
C PRO A 198 -42.72 -20.34 8.81
N ALA A 199 -42.81 -20.67 7.52
CA ALA A 199 -41.73 -21.32 6.76
C ALA A 199 -40.82 -20.27 6.09
N GLN A 200 -39.61 -20.10 6.62
CA GLN A 200 -38.41 -19.80 5.83
C GLN A 200 -37.41 -20.93 6.12
N GLY A 201 -37.15 -21.74 5.10
CA GLY A 201 -36.30 -22.92 5.18
C GLY A 201 -34.82 -22.55 5.25
N ILE A 202 -34.24 -22.77 6.43
CA ILE A 202 -32.82 -23.04 6.63
C ILE A 202 -32.61 -24.53 6.35
N ILE A 203 -31.67 -24.89 5.47
CA ILE A 203 -31.13 -26.25 5.42
C ILE A 203 -29.76 -26.23 6.13
N SER A 204 -29.71 -27.00 7.22
CA SER A 204 -28.57 -27.21 8.09
C SER A 204 -27.41 -27.95 7.41
N ALA A 205 -26.22 -27.58 7.88
CA ALA A 205 -24.96 -28.26 7.67
C ALA A 205 -24.99 -29.72 8.18
N ASN A 206 -24.41 -30.63 7.38
CA ASN A 206 -23.92 -31.91 7.87
C ASN A 206 -22.40 -31.82 8.04
N ALA A 207 -21.95 -32.00 9.28
CA ALA A 207 -20.55 -32.09 9.65
C ALA A 207 -20.01 -33.50 9.32
N GLN A 208 -18.91 -33.55 8.56
CA GLN A 208 -17.97 -34.67 8.59
C GLN A 208 -16.53 -34.14 8.58
N GLY A 209 -15.76 -34.56 9.60
CA GLY A 209 -14.31 -34.76 9.53
C GLY A 209 -13.42 -33.52 9.37
N GLY A 210 -13.10 -32.87 10.49
CA GLY A 210 -12.18 -31.73 10.52
C GLY A 210 -10.73 -32.07 10.15
N ALA A 211 -10.24 -31.39 9.12
CA ALA A 211 -8.88 -30.86 9.13
C ALA A 211 -9.00 -29.37 9.47
N ALA A 212 -8.31 -28.92 10.52
CA ALA A 212 -8.29 -27.51 10.89
C ALA A 212 -7.77 -26.69 9.69
N PRO A 213 -8.49 -25.66 9.21
CA PRO A 213 -7.93 -24.74 8.25
C PRO A 213 -6.79 -24.01 8.96
N SER A 214 -5.59 -24.15 8.41
CA SER A 214 -4.47 -23.28 8.74
C SER A 214 -4.81 -21.88 8.25
N ASP A 215 -5.38 -21.05 9.12
CA ASP A 215 -5.63 -19.63 8.87
C ASP A 215 -4.30 -18.86 8.87
N THR A 216 -3.57 -19.00 7.77
CA THR A 216 -2.64 -17.99 7.30
C THR A 216 -2.98 -17.77 5.84
N PRO A 217 -3.58 -16.63 5.45
CA PRO A 217 -3.80 -16.34 4.03
C PRO A 217 -2.44 -16.39 3.37
N THR A 218 -2.23 -17.42 2.57
CA THR A 218 -1.03 -17.55 1.75
C THR A 218 -1.25 -16.52 0.65
N ILE A 219 -0.81 -15.27 0.85
CA ILE A 219 -0.76 -14.29 -0.23
C ILE A 219 0.07 -14.94 -1.32
N ARG A 220 -0.60 -15.45 -2.35
CA ARG A 220 0.07 -15.91 -3.55
C ARG A 220 0.87 -14.70 -4.03
N ASN A 221 2.18 -14.87 -4.18
CA ASN A 221 3.11 -13.87 -4.72
C ASN A 221 2.75 -13.54 -6.18
N LEU A 222 1.57 -12.98 -6.42
CA LEU A 222 1.17 -12.42 -7.70
C LEU A 222 1.85 -11.06 -7.80
N LYS A 223 2.63 -10.89 -8.86
CA LYS A 223 2.95 -9.56 -9.35
C LYS A 223 1.64 -8.92 -9.83
N ILE A 224 1.39 -7.69 -9.41
CA ILE A 224 0.23 -6.91 -9.84
C ILE A 224 0.76 -5.86 -10.81
N GLN A 225 0.37 -5.96 -12.07
CA GLN A 225 0.58 -4.90 -13.04
C GLN A 225 -0.61 -3.94 -12.91
N LEU A 226 -0.33 -2.67 -12.58
CA LEU A 226 -1.39 -1.66 -12.61
C LEU A 226 -1.89 -1.45 -14.05
N PRO A 227 -3.14 -0.98 -14.24
CA PRO A 227 -3.68 -0.66 -15.54
C PRO A 227 -2.72 0.19 -16.37
N HIS A 228 -2.48 -0.23 -17.62
CA HIS A 228 -1.58 0.49 -18.52
C HIS A 228 -2.21 1.82 -18.94
N PRO A 229 -1.46 2.94 -18.89
CA PRO A 229 -1.98 4.21 -19.36
C PRO A 229 -2.19 4.21 -20.88
N SER A 230 -3.29 4.78 -21.31
CA SER A 230 -3.80 4.73 -22.70
C SER A 230 -3.40 5.94 -23.56
N GLY A 231 -2.85 6.99 -22.95
CA GLY A 231 -2.45 8.21 -23.67
C GLY A 231 -1.18 8.05 -24.52
N LYS A 232 -0.85 9.08 -25.32
CA LYS A 232 0.26 9.02 -26.28
C LYS A 232 1.66 9.03 -25.65
N TYR A 233 1.81 9.52 -24.43
CA TYR A 233 3.10 9.65 -23.75
C TYR A 233 3.37 8.49 -22.78
N GLY A 234 4.64 8.20 -22.55
CA GLY A 234 5.08 7.47 -21.37
C GLY A 234 5.06 8.38 -20.13
N VAL A 235 5.30 7.80 -18.96
CA VAL A 235 5.25 8.52 -17.68
C VAL A 235 6.61 8.43 -16.98
N ALA A 236 7.11 9.55 -16.46
CA ALA A 236 8.24 9.52 -15.54
C ALA A 236 7.94 10.36 -14.29
N ARG A 237 8.67 10.08 -13.22
CA ARG A 237 8.52 10.77 -11.92
C ARG A 237 9.84 11.25 -11.36
N VAL A 238 9.82 12.42 -10.74
CA VAL A 238 10.86 12.97 -9.87
C VAL A 238 10.24 13.46 -8.55
N ALA A 239 11.07 13.67 -7.53
CA ALA A 239 10.63 14.12 -6.21
C ALA A 239 11.26 15.47 -5.87
N TYR A 240 10.52 16.29 -5.13
CA TYR A 240 10.94 17.56 -4.57
C TYR A 240 10.57 17.62 -3.10
N ASP A 241 11.48 18.14 -2.30
CA ASP A 241 11.32 18.36 -0.87
C ASP A 241 11.46 19.86 -0.62
N TRP A 242 10.36 20.53 -0.29
CA TRP A 242 10.30 21.98 -0.18
C TRP A 242 9.87 22.44 1.20
N VAL A 243 10.60 23.40 1.75
CA VAL A 243 10.25 24.03 3.02
C VAL A 243 9.57 25.38 2.77
N ASP A 244 8.36 25.54 3.30
CA ASP A 244 7.64 26.79 3.38
C ASP A 244 8.11 27.60 4.59
N GLY A 245 9.00 28.56 4.35
CA GLY A 245 9.53 29.44 5.40
C GLY A 245 8.48 30.31 6.11
N ASN A 246 7.29 30.49 5.52
CA ASN A 246 6.24 31.36 6.06
C ASN A 246 5.22 30.61 6.92
N ARG A 247 5.12 29.28 6.78
CA ARG A 247 4.18 28.47 7.55
C ARG A 247 4.90 27.59 8.56
N ARG A 248 4.28 27.44 9.73
CA ARG A 248 4.70 26.44 10.74
C ARG A 248 4.14 25.09 10.35
N GLU A 249 4.79 24.01 10.79
CA GLU A 249 4.18 22.69 10.75
C GLU A 249 2.87 22.69 11.55
N PRO A 250 1.75 22.22 10.99
CA PRO A 250 0.51 22.03 11.75
C PRO A 250 0.62 20.93 12.81
N THR A 251 1.67 20.09 12.72
CA THR A 251 1.90 18.99 13.66
C THR A 251 2.32 19.49 15.05
N ALA A 252 1.69 18.96 16.12
CA ALA A 252 2.03 19.32 17.49
C ALA A 252 3.38 18.74 17.93
N LYS A 253 3.87 17.72 17.22
CA LYS A 253 5.16 17.06 17.50
C LYS A 253 6.37 17.96 17.26
N TYR A 254 6.26 18.93 16.35
CA TYR A 254 7.35 19.84 15.98
C TYR A 254 6.85 21.30 15.86
N PRO A 255 6.48 21.95 16.98
CA PRO A 255 5.78 23.24 16.96
C PRO A 255 6.61 24.42 16.41
N ASP A 256 7.93 24.26 16.34
CA ASP A 256 8.87 25.25 15.80
C ASP A 256 9.37 24.89 14.39
N ALA A 257 8.98 23.72 13.86
CA ALA A 257 9.33 23.35 12.50
C ALA A 257 8.55 24.18 11.48
N ARG A 258 9.19 24.39 10.33
CA ARG A 258 8.56 25.01 9.15
C ARG A 258 7.87 23.93 8.34
N ARG A 259 6.75 24.30 7.71
CA ARG A 259 5.98 23.36 6.89
C ARG A 259 6.84 22.83 5.76
N GLU A 260 7.11 21.55 5.77
CA GLU A 260 7.85 20.81 4.76
C GLU A 260 6.85 20.02 3.89
N VAL A 261 6.98 20.15 2.57
CA VAL A 261 6.05 19.61 1.59
C VAL A 261 6.83 18.75 0.61
N MET A 262 6.62 17.44 0.70
CA MET A 262 7.14 16.48 -0.27
C MET A 262 6.18 16.41 -1.47
N VAL A 263 6.74 16.58 -2.67
CA VAL A 263 5.98 16.61 -3.93
C VAL A 263 6.62 15.65 -4.93
N TYR A 264 5.82 14.74 -5.48
CA TYR A 264 6.23 14.01 -6.68
C TYR A 264 5.71 14.71 -7.93
N LEU A 265 6.61 15.07 -8.83
CA LEU A 265 6.28 15.60 -10.13
C LEU A 265 6.31 14.48 -11.16
N TRP A 266 5.14 14.19 -11.74
CA TRP A 266 4.92 13.21 -12.78
C TRP A 266 4.74 13.94 -14.10
N TYR A 267 5.39 13.47 -15.16
CA TYR A 267 5.45 14.22 -16.41
C TYR A 267 5.56 13.33 -17.65
N PRO A 268 5.12 13.84 -18.82
CA PRO A 268 5.12 13.08 -20.06
C PRO A 268 6.53 12.84 -20.57
N VAL A 269 6.81 11.63 -21.05
CA VAL A 269 8.06 11.26 -21.74
C VAL A 269 7.75 10.57 -23.06
N GLU A 270 8.70 10.52 -23.99
CA GLU A 270 8.49 9.80 -25.24
C GLU A 270 8.16 8.33 -24.95
N ARG A 271 7.09 7.81 -25.54
CA ARG A 271 6.56 6.46 -25.22
C ARG A 271 7.62 5.38 -25.43
N ASP A 272 8.46 5.55 -26.45
CA ASP A 272 9.54 4.61 -26.79
C ASP A 272 10.82 4.84 -25.98
N ALA A 273 11.00 6.00 -25.33
CA ALA A 273 12.13 6.21 -24.42
C ALA A 273 12.05 5.30 -23.18
N GLY A 274 10.84 4.80 -22.87
CA GLY A 274 10.56 3.88 -21.78
C GLY A 274 11.19 2.48 -21.91
N LEU A 275 11.64 2.06 -23.10
CA LEU A 275 12.27 0.74 -23.27
C LEU A 275 13.68 0.64 -22.66
N THR A 276 14.30 1.77 -22.29
CA THR A 276 15.68 1.80 -21.75
C THR A 276 15.77 2.34 -20.31
N ALA A 277 14.77 3.07 -19.82
CA ALA A 277 14.77 3.66 -18.49
C ALA A 277 14.23 2.69 -17.43
N ALA A 278 14.91 2.59 -16.28
CA ALA A 278 14.50 1.73 -15.18
C ALA A 278 13.10 2.11 -14.67
N ALA A 279 12.24 1.11 -14.48
CA ALA A 279 10.92 1.29 -13.87
C ALA A 279 11.04 1.91 -12.47
N ALA A 280 10.10 2.80 -12.15
CA ALA A 280 9.96 3.41 -10.85
C ALA A 280 9.25 2.44 -9.89
N ASP A 281 9.73 2.43 -8.65
CA ASP A 281 9.07 1.69 -7.58
C ASP A 281 7.71 2.33 -7.29
N TYR A 282 6.68 1.53 -7.01
CA TYR A 282 5.35 2.03 -6.70
C TYR A 282 5.37 3.05 -5.57
N LEU A 283 5.96 2.67 -4.42
CA LEU A 283 6.23 3.53 -3.27
C LEU A 283 7.74 3.80 -3.16
N PRO A 284 8.20 5.04 -3.43
CA PRO A 284 9.59 5.43 -3.19
C PRO A 284 10.00 5.20 -1.74
N HIS A 285 11.24 4.75 -1.54
CA HIS A 285 11.83 4.57 -0.22
C HIS A 285 11.06 3.63 0.72
N ALA A 286 10.30 2.67 0.17
CA ALA A 286 9.56 1.68 0.97
C ALA A 286 10.44 0.97 2.00
N GLU A 287 11.71 0.70 1.70
CA GLU A 287 12.66 0.15 2.67
C GLU A 287 12.94 1.08 3.86
N LEU A 288 13.08 2.38 3.62
CA LEU A 288 13.31 3.36 4.67
C LEU A 288 12.06 3.50 5.56
N ILE A 289 10.88 3.52 4.95
CA ILE A 289 9.59 3.51 5.64
C ILE A 289 9.47 2.26 6.52
N ALA A 290 9.75 1.07 5.96
CA ALA A 290 9.70 -0.20 6.68
C ALA A 290 10.61 -0.26 7.91
N ARG A 291 11.77 0.40 7.85
CA ARG A 291 12.79 0.39 8.91
C ARG A 291 12.47 1.36 10.06
N ASN A 292 11.65 2.38 9.80
CA ASN A 292 11.34 3.43 10.77
C ASN A 292 9.93 3.30 11.37
N LEU A 293 9.00 2.67 10.66
CA LEU A 293 7.62 2.49 11.14
C LEU A 293 7.41 1.13 11.82
N SER A 294 6.55 1.12 12.83
CA SER A 294 6.05 -0.10 13.44
C SER A 294 5.12 -0.86 12.48
N ARG A 295 4.92 -2.16 12.75
CA ARG A 295 3.94 -2.96 11.99
C ARG A 295 2.54 -2.38 12.02
N ALA A 296 2.13 -1.77 13.14
CA ALA A 296 0.82 -1.15 13.28
C ALA A 296 0.68 0.08 12.37
N GLU A 297 1.69 0.94 12.32
CA GLU A 297 1.71 2.13 11.44
C GLU A 297 1.71 1.73 9.96
N LEU A 298 2.46 0.68 9.59
CA LEU A 298 2.47 0.14 8.22
C LEU A 298 1.11 -0.44 7.83
N GLN A 299 0.48 -1.20 8.73
CA GLN A 299 -0.86 -1.75 8.51
C GLN A 299 -1.92 -0.64 8.42
N GLN A 300 -1.78 0.45 9.17
CA GLN A 300 -2.70 1.57 9.11
C GLN A 300 -2.62 2.33 7.77
N GLY A 301 -1.42 2.54 7.24
CA GLY A 301 -1.23 3.26 5.98
C GLY A 301 -1.52 2.41 4.73
N TRP A 302 -1.19 1.12 4.76
CA TRP A 302 -1.16 0.26 3.57
C TRP A 302 -1.96 -1.04 3.70
N GLY A 303 -2.62 -1.27 4.83
CA GLY A 303 -3.45 -2.45 5.04
C GLY A 303 -2.74 -3.76 4.74
N TYR A 304 -3.48 -4.69 4.12
CA TYR A 304 -2.94 -5.97 3.67
C TYR A 304 -2.11 -5.86 2.39
N SER A 305 -2.07 -4.68 1.75
CA SER A 305 -1.27 -4.43 0.55
C SER A 305 0.21 -4.23 0.86
N TRP A 306 0.59 -3.89 2.11
CA TRP A 306 1.99 -3.58 2.48
C TRP A 306 3.02 -4.62 2.00
N PRO A 307 2.82 -5.95 2.19
CA PRO A 307 3.79 -6.94 1.72
C PRO A 307 4.05 -6.87 0.22
N ARG A 308 3.03 -6.58 -0.60
CA ARG A 308 3.16 -6.45 -2.07
C ARG A 308 3.86 -5.16 -2.47
N VAL A 309 3.56 -4.06 -1.78
CA VAL A 309 4.20 -2.76 -1.97
C VAL A 309 5.69 -2.87 -1.62
N PHE A 310 6.01 -3.43 -0.44
CA PHE A 310 7.37 -3.56 0.05
C PHE A 310 8.22 -4.52 -0.79
N SER A 311 7.64 -5.63 -1.29
CA SER A 311 8.38 -6.59 -2.11
C SER A 311 8.67 -6.10 -3.54
N GLY A 312 8.12 -4.94 -3.95
CA GLY A 312 8.17 -4.49 -5.34
C GLY A 312 7.34 -5.35 -6.28
N SER A 313 6.31 -6.05 -5.77
CA SER A 313 5.41 -6.87 -6.59
C SER A 313 4.34 -6.04 -7.30
N VAL A 314 4.20 -4.76 -6.96
CA VAL A 314 3.36 -3.80 -7.70
C VAL A 314 4.20 -3.18 -8.81
N LEU A 315 3.83 -3.47 -10.05
CA LEU A 315 4.48 -2.97 -11.26
C LEU A 315 3.72 -1.76 -11.80
N THR A 316 4.47 -0.76 -12.25
CA THR A 316 3.96 0.49 -12.82
C THR A 316 4.58 0.72 -14.20
N ASP A 317 3.94 1.51 -15.04
CA ASP A 317 4.49 2.01 -16.31
C ASP A 317 5.20 3.36 -16.13
N THR A 318 5.60 3.67 -14.90
CA THR A 318 6.32 4.89 -14.57
C THR A 318 7.81 4.63 -14.61
N HIS A 319 8.56 5.51 -15.29
CA HIS A 319 10.01 5.45 -15.34
C HIS A 319 10.64 6.36 -14.29
N LYS A 320 11.81 5.94 -13.81
CA LYS A 320 12.70 6.83 -13.06
C LYS A 320 13.26 7.86 -14.04
N ARG A 321 13.12 9.15 -13.72
CA ARG A 321 13.77 10.32 -14.35
C ARG A 321 14.21 10.13 -15.80
N SER A 322 13.43 10.67 -16.74
CA SER A 322 13.72 10.66 -18.18
C SER A 322 13.53 12.07 -18.76
N PRO A 323 14.09 12.44 -19.93
CA PRO A 323 13.79 13.71 -20.56
C PRO A 323 12.29 13.87 -20.85
N ILE A 324 11.76 15.06 -20.58
CA ILE A 324 10.35 15.39 -20.85
C ILE A 324 10.05 15.37 -22.37
N ALA A 325 8.92 14.79 -22.75
CA ALA A 325 8.47 14.61 -24.13
C ALA A 325 8.18 15.93 -24.85
N GLY A 326 8.03 15.89 -26.17
CA GLY A 326 7.51 16.99 -26.98
C GLY A 326 8.48 18.17 -27.03
N ASP A 327 9.34 18.21 -28.03
CA ASP A 327 10.33 19.27 -28.21
C ASP A 327 9.67 20.67 -28.19
N GLY A 328 9.87 21.41 -27.08
CA GLY A 328 9.27 22.73 -26.85
C GLY A 328 7.78 22.76 -26.47
N GLU A 329 7.07 21.62 -26.39
CA GLU A 329 5.65 21.58 -26.02
C GLU A 329 5.46 21.99 -24.54
N ARG A 330 4.43 22.81 -24.27
CA ARG A 330 4.02 23.15 -22.89
C ARG A 330 2.84 22.27 -22.48
N PHE A 331 2.90 21.74 -21.28
CA PHE A 331 1.84 20.89 -20.74
C PHE A 331 1.06 21.60 -19.63
N PRO A 332 -0.29 21.52 -19.63
CA PRO A 332 -1.09 22.01 -18.51
C PRO A 332 -0.67 21.34 -17.19
N LEU A 333 -0.75 22.12 -16.11
CA LEU A 333 -0.38 21.66 -14.78
C LEU A 333 -1.61 21.20 -14.01
N LEU A 334 -1.49 20.06 -13.35
CA LEU A 334 -2.46 19.61 -12.38
C LEU A 334 -1.79 19.39 -11.02
N ILE A 335 -2.40 19.90 -9.95
CA ILE A 335 -1.98 19.61 -8.58
C ILE A 335 -2.90 18.55 -8.00
N PHE A 336 -2.34 17.49 -7.43
CA PHE A 336 -3.08 16.39 -6.81
C PHE A 336 -2.89 16.35 -5.29
N SER A 337 -4.01 16.25 -4.54
CA SER A 337 -4.01 15.96 -3.10
C SER A 337 -4.73 14.64 -2.80
N PRO A 338 -4.08 13.68 -2.12
CA PRO A 338 -4.69 12.39 -1.77
C PRO A 338 -5.67 12.51 -0.60
N GLY A 339 -6.43 11.43 -0.36
CA GLY A 339 -7.27 11.25 0.83
C GLY A 339 -6.50 11.22 2.15
N LEU A 340 -7.23 11.37 3.26
CA LEU A 340 -6.64 11.38 4.61
C LEU A 340 -5.89 10.07 4.90
N GLY A 341 -4.65 10.18 5.36
CA GLY A 341 -3.80 9.05 5.75
C GLY A 341 -3.22 8.24 4.57
N LEU A 342 -3.58 8.58 3.33
CA LEU A 342 -3.12 7.88 2.14
C LEU A 342 -1.95 8.60 1.50
N SER A 343 -0.99 7.84 0.99
CA SER A 343 0.10 8.37 0.16
C SER A 343 -0.43 8.78 -1.21
N SER A 344 0.23 9.74 -1.86
CA SER A 344 -0.13 10.10 -3.24
C SER A 344 0.13 8.95 -4.22
N THR A 345 1.04 8.02 -3.90
CA THR A 345 1.28 6.85 -4.74
C THR A 345 0.15 5.82 -4.69
N SER A 346 -0.79 5.92 -3.75
CA SER A 346 -2.03 5.13 -3.73
C SER A 346 -2.98 5.46 -4.90
N TYR A 347 -2.60 6.37 -5.79
CA TYR A 347 -3.38 6.87 -6.93
C TYR A 347 -2.58 6.78 -8.24
N THR A 348 -1.60 5.87 -8.29
CA THR A 348 -0.63 5.78 -9.40
C THR A 348 -1.31 5.45 -10.72
N SER A 349 -2.38 4.64 -10.74
CA SER A 349 -3.11 4.34 -11.99
C SER A 349 -3.70 5.60 -12.62
N GLN A 350 -4.45 6.40 -11.85
CA GLN A 350 -5.03 7.66 -12.30
C GLN A 350 -3.97 8.69 -12.70
N ILE A 351 -2.92 8.85 -11.88
CA ILE A 351 -1.87 9.84 -12.17
C ILE A 351 -1.14 9.48 -13.47
N GLN A 352 -0.81 8.20 -13.69
CA GLN A 352 -0.18 7.75 -14.93
C GLN A 352 -1.09 7.98 -16.14
N GLU A 353 -2.38 7.65 -16.02
CA GLU A 353 -3.34 7.84 -17.10
C GLU A 353 -3.44 9.32 -17.48
N VAL A 354 -3.56 10.22 -16.49
CA VAL A 354 -3.59 11.68 -16.72
C VAL A 354 -2.30 12.16 -17.38
N VAL A 355 -1.13 11.78 -16.85
CA VAL A 355 0.17 12.22 -17.41
C VAL A 355 0.37 11.72 -18.83
N SER A 356 0.00 10.48 -19.13
CA SER A 356 0.13 9.89 -20.47
C SER A 356 -0.65 10.65 -21.54
N ARG A 357 -1.63 11.47 -21.14
CA ARG A 357 -2.44 12.32 -22.02
C ARG A 357 -1.88 13.74 -22.19
N GLY A 358 -0.69 14.02 -21.66
CA GLY A 358 -0.01 15.31 -21.82
C GLY A 358 -0.38 16.31 -20.73
N TYR A 359 -0.33 15.86 -19.48
CA TYR A 359 -0.37 16.72 -18.31
C TYR A 359 0.91 16.56 -17.50
N ILE A 360 1.35 17.64 -16.86
CA ILE A 360 2.29 17.54 -15.74
C ILE A 360 1.47 17.51 -14.46
N VAL A 361 1.74 16.53 -13.59
CA VAL A 361 1.02 16.34 -12.33
C VAL A 361 1.98 16.51 -11.16
N ALA A 362 1.70 17.46 -10.26
CA ALA A 362 2.39 17.60 -8.99
C ALA A 362 1.53 16.97 -7.89
N SER A 363 1.91 15.78 -7.42
CA SER A 363 1.21 15.08 -6.35
C SER A 363 1.86 15.35 -5.00
N ILE A 364 1.08 15.85 -4.05
CA ILE A 364 1.56 16.25 -2.72
C ILE A 364 1.46 15.05 -1.78
N GLU A 365 2.56 14.69 -1.13
CA GLU A 365 2.54 13.74 -0.02
C GLU A 365 2.06 14.45 1.25
N PRO A 366 0.98 13.96 1.87
CA PRO A 366 0.47 14.57 3.09
C PRO A 366 1.28 14.17 4.32
N ASP A 367 1.36 15.04 5.30
CA ASP A 367 1.98 14.79 6.61
C ASP A 367 1.20 13.80 7.48
N GLU A 368 -0.03 13.45 7.09
CA GLU A 368 -0.78 12.36 7.71
C GLU A 368 -0.42 10.97 7.14
N SER A 369 0.42 10.87 6.10
CA SER A 369 0.88 9.59 5.53
C SER A 369 2.33 9.26 5.94
N ALA A 370 2.75 8.03 5.60
CA ALA A 370 4.14 7.61 5.75
C ALA A 370 5.01 8.23 4.64
N VAL A 371 5.62 9.37 4.91
CA VAL A 371 6.48 10.09 3.96
C VAL A 371 7.95 9.91 4.31
N ALA A 372 8.75 9.48 3.36
CA ALA A 372 10.20 9.40 3.49
C ALA A 372 10.90 10.59 2.82
N PHE A 373 11.83 11.20 3.54
CA PHE A 373 12.59 12.37 3.10
C PHE A 373 14.00 12.00 2.66
N PRO A 374 14.65 12.80 1.80
CA PRO A 374 15.99 12.50 1.28
C PRO A 374 17.07 12.45 2.36
N ASP A 375 16.87 13.16 3.47
CA ASP A 375 17.75 13.17 4.64
C ASP A 375 17.62 11.91 5.53
N GLY A 376 16.72 10.99 5.17
CA GLY A 376 16.49 9.74 5.87
C GLY A 376 15.38 9.81 6.93
N ARG A 377 14.74 10.96 7.16
CA ARG A 377 13.57 11.08 8.04
C ARG A 377 12.36 10.38 7.44
N VAL A 378 11.49 9.90 8.32
CA VAL A 378 10.18 9.34 7.97
C VAL A 378 9.11 9.97 8.85
N ILE A 379 8.03 10.47 8.25
CA ILE A 379 6.83 10.91 8.96
C ILE A 379 6.05 9.69 9.45
N HIS A 380 5.60 9.76 10.71
CA HIS A 380 4.85 8.71 11.37
C HIS A 380 3.35 9.02 11.35
N PRO A 381 2.54 8.31 10.54
CA PRO A 381 1.14 8.67 10.24
C PRO A 381 0.18 8.61 11.45
N ALA A 382 0.60 8.03 12.58
CA ALA A 382 -0.27 7.72 13.72
C ALA A 382 0.18 8.32 15.07
N SER A 383 1.27 9.09 15.11
CA SER A 383 1.89 9.48 16.39
C SER A 383 1.53 10.88 16.90
N ASP A 384 0.81 11.68 16.12
CA ASP A 384 0.46 13.05 16.50
C ASP A 384 -1.03 13.16 16.87
N PRO A 385 -1.37 13.51 18.12
CA PRO A 385 -2.76 13.73 18.56
C PRO A 385 -3.54 14.74 17.70
N ALA A 386 -2.85 15.67 17.02
CA ALA A 386 -3.47 16.65 16.12
C ALA A 386 -4.10 16.00 14.87
N PHE A 387 -3.57 14.85 14.42
CA PHE A 387 -4.09 14.09 13.27
C PHE A 387 -4.69 12.74 13.69
N GLY A 388 -4.34 12.27 14.88
CA GLY A 388 -4.64 10.97 15.45
C GLY A 388 -6.01 10.85 16.10
N HIS A 389 -7.06 11.45 15.52
CA HIS A 389 -8.42 11.00 15.78
C HIS A 389 -9.17 11.02 14.44
N GLY A 390 -9.16 9.88 13.76
CA GLY A 390 -10.24 9.57 12.85
C GLY A 390 -11.53 9.46 13.67
N PRO A 391 -12.71 9.67 13.09
CA PRO A 391 -13.96 9.58 13.84
C PRO A 391 -14.21 8.19 14.46
N ALA A 392 -13.48 7.14 14.04
CA ALA A 392 -13.43 5.85 14.72
C ALA A 392 -12.71 5.85 16.09
N ALA A 393 -11.72 6.73 16.30
CA ALA A 393 -11.10 6.92 17.61
C ALA A 393 -12.00 7.73 18.55
N GLU A 394 -12.76 8.69 18.02
CA GLU A 394 -13.79 9.41 18.79
C GLU A 394 -15.01 8.54 19.13
N ALA A 395 -15.31 7.52 18.31
CA ALA A 395 -16.36 6.53 18.59
C ALA A 395 -16.07 5.65 19.82
N SER A 396 -14.84 5.68 20.36
CA SER A 396 -14.48 4.96 21.60
C SER A 396 -14.75 5.75 22.89
N SER A 397 -15.05 7.04 22.78
CA SER A 397 -15.50 7.86 23.90
C SER A 397 -17.03 7.83 23.94
N GLU A 398 -17.65 7.65 25.11
CA GLU A 398 -19.11 7.81 25.23
C GLU A 398 -19.52 9.24 24.82
N VAL A 399 -20.00 9.40 23.59
CA VAL A 399 -20.45 10.70 23.08
C VAL A 399 -21.87 10.95 23.60
N PRO A 400 -22.15 12.08 24.28
CA PRO A 400 -23.51 12.47 24.64
C PRO A 400 -24.41 12.50 23.41
N ALA A 401 -25.69 12.15 23.57
CA ALA A 401 -26.64 12.23 22.46
C ALA A 401 -26.76 13.68 21.97
N GLY A 402 -26.47 13.93 20.69
CA GLY A 402 -26.46 15.28 20.09
C GLY A 402 -27.34 15.38 18.85
N ALA A 403 -27.74 16.61 18.51
CA ALA A 403 -28.49 16.91 17.28
C ALA A 403 -27.57 16.85 16.05
N TRP A 404 -28.13 16.68 14.85
CA TRP A 404 -27.38 16.69 13.57
C TRP A 404 -26.43 17.89 13.45
N SER A 405 -26.83 19.07 13.94
CA SER A 405 -26.00 20.29 13.95
C SER A 405 -24.73 20.16 14.78
N GLU A 406 -24.76 19.46 15.92
CA GLU A 406 -23.59 19.27 16.78
C GLU A 406 -22.60 18.28 16.15
N TYR A 407 -23.13 17.24 15.47
CA TYR A 407 -22.30 16.36 14.66
C TYR A 407 -21.59 17.11 13.53
N LEU A 408 -22.30 17.98 12.80
CA LEU A 408 -21.71 18.82 11.75
C LEU A 408 -20.60 19.74 12.31
N ASP A 409 -20.89 20.45 13.40
CA ASP A 409 -19.93 21.37 14.04
C ASP A 409 -18.63 20.67 14.46
N ARG A 410 -18.73 19.43 14.98
CA ARG A 410 -17.56 18.62 15.33
C ARG A 410 -16.76 18.17 14.12
N ILE A 411 -17.42 17.69 13.07
CA ILE A 411 -16.76 17.30 11.82
C ILE A 411 -16.06 18.51 11.18
N HIS A 412 -16.67 19.69 11.23
CA HIS A 412 -16.08 20.94 10.80
C HIS A 412 -14.84 21.29 11.62
N THR A 413 -14.97 21.32 12.95
CA THR A 413 -13.87 21.65 13.87
C THR A 413 -12.66 20.72 13.67
N ALA A 414 -12.89 19.43 13.46
CA ALA A 414 -11.82 18.45 13.24
C ALA A 414 -11.23 18.48 11.82
N GLY A 415 -12.07 18.71 10.79
CA GLY A 415 -11.69 18.56 9.39
C GLY A 415 -11.18 19.84 8.72
N MET A 416 -11.72 21.02 9.09
CA MET A 416 -11.39 22.29 8.44
C MET A 416 -9.89 22.65 8.54
N PRO A 417 -9.20 22.50 9.70
CA PRO A 417 -7.77 22.81 9.77
C PRO A 417 -6.92 22.00 8.78
N ARG A 418 -7.27 20.72 8.55
CA ARG A 418 -6.55 19.86 7.60
C ARG A 418 -6.81 20.28 6.16
N VAL A 419 -8.05 20.65 5.83
CA VAL A 419 -8.40 21.19 4.51
C VAL A 419 -7.71 22.52 4.23
N GLU A 420 -7.64 23.42 5.21
CA GLU A 420 -6.92 24.69 5.05
C GLU A 420 -5.42 24.47 4.87
N SER A 421 -4.81 23.58 5.66
CA SER A 421 -3.39 23.24 5.51
C SER A 421 -3.09 22.67 4.12
N ARG A 422 -3.91 21.71 3.65
CA ARG A 422 -3.74 21.10 2.32
C ARG A 422 -4.01 22.08 1.18
N ALA A 423 -4.98 22.99 1.33
CA ALA A 423 -5.21 24.05 0.36
C ALA A 423 -4.02 25.04 0.29
N ALA A 424 -3.39 25.33 1.43
CA ALA A 424 -2.17 26.12 1.47
C ALA A 424 -0.98 25.38 0.84
N ASP A 425 -0.84 24.06 1.04
CA ASP A 425 0.20 23.25 0.38
C ASP A 425 0.04 23.21 -1.14
N ILE A 426 -1.21 23.14 -1.65
CA ILE A 426 -1.51 23.24 -3.08
C ILE A 426 -0.99 24.57 -3.65
N ARG A 427 -1.34 25.68 -3.00
CA ARG A 427 -0.92 27.02 -3.44
C ARG A 427 0.60 27.21 -3.34
N PHE A 428 1.21 26.72 -2.27
CA PHE A 428 2.66 26.73 -2.09
C PHE A 428 3.37 25.93 -3.18
N THR A 429 2.87 24.74 -3.53
CA THR A 429 3.40 23.91 -4.63
C THR A 429 3.36 24.66 -5.96
N MET A 430 2.26 25.35 -6.25
CA MET A 430 2.15 26.20 -7.45
C MET A 430 3.18 27.34 -7.44
N ASP A 431 3.38 27.99 -6.29
CA ASP A 431 4.37 29.08 -6.14
C ASP A 431 5.81 28.58 -6.33
N GLN A 432 6.16 27.41 -5.78
CA GLN A 432 7.48 26.81 -5.96
C GLN A 432 7.75 26.44 -7.41
N LEU A 433 6.78 25.80 -8.08
CA LEU A 433 6.91 25.46 -9.50
C LEU A 433 7.08 26.73 -10.36
N ALA A 434 6.27 27.77 -10.13
CA ALA A 434 6.38 29.03 -10.86
C ALA A 434 7.71 29.76 -10.59
N LYS A 435 8.27 29.63 -9.38
CA LYS A 435 9.59 30.17 -9.04
C LYS A 435 10.70 29.41 -9.76
N LEU A 436 10.65 28.07 -9.78
CA LEU A 436 11.64 27.24 -10.45
C LEU A 436 11.63 27.43 -11.98
N ASP A 437 10.45 27.62 -12.55
CA ASP A 437 10.29 27.88 -14.00
C ASP A 437 10.92 29.20 -14.44
N LYS A 438 10.98 30.20 -13.55
CA LYS A 438 11.58 31.52 -13.80
C LYS A 438 13.08 31.60 -13.53
N ASN A 439 13.66 30.59 -12.87
CA ASN A 439 15.05 30.67 -12.45
C ASN A 439 15.99 30.47 -13.65
N GLU A 440 16.90 31.43 -13.88
CA GLU A 440 17.83 31.43 -15.03
C GLU A 440 18.93 30.34 -14.89
N ASP A 441 19.16 29.84 -13.67
CA ASP A 441 19.99 28.67 -13.43
C ASP A 441 19.27 27.41 -13.97
N GLN A 442 19.55 27.06 -15.24
CA GLN A 442 18.97 26.01 -16.11
C GLN A 442 18.97 24.56 -15.58
N THR A 443 18.94 24.35 -14.26
CA THR A 443 18.94 23.06 -13.59
C THR A 443 17.54 22.46 -13.43
N PHE A 444 16.47 23.26 -13.60
CA PHE A 444 15.10 22.77 -13.56
C PHE A 444 14.73 22.12 -14.91
N PRO A 445 14.54 20.79 -14.97
CA PRO A 445 14.37 20.08 -16.25
C PRO A 445 13.02 20.36 -16.93
N PHE A 446 12.12 21.10 -16.28
CA PHE A 446 10.81 21.48 -16.79
C PHE A 446 10.69 22.99 -17.07
N ALA A 447 11.79 23.74 -17.01
CA ALA A 447 11.78 25.18 -17.26
C ALA A 447 11.23 25.49 -18.66
N GLY A 448 10.23 26.36 -18.72
CA GLY A 448 9.52 26.72 -19.95
C GLY A 448 8.59 25.63 -20.50
N ARG A 449 8.42 24.50 -19.80
CA ARG A 449 7.62 23.35 -20.24
C ARG A 449 6.27 23.23 -19.52
N ILE A 450 6.07 23.97 -18.44
CA ILE A 450 4.80 24.01 -17.71
C ILE A 450 3.93 25.16 -18.26
N ASP A 451 2.68 24.88 -18.56
CA ASP A 451 1.68 25.89 -18.87
C ASP A 451 0.97 26.37 -17.59
N PHE A 452 1.46 27.47 -17.03
CA PHE A 452 0.87 28.12 -15.85
C PHE A 452 -0.41 28.91 -16.15
N HIS A 453 -0.85 29.03 -17.41
CA HIS A 453 -2.16 29.61 -17.72
C HIS A 453 -3.29 28.60 -17.53
N ASN A 454 -2.98 27.30 -17.64
CA ASN A 454 -3.93 26.20 -17.55
C ASN A 454 -3.58 25.29 -16.37
N ILE A 455 -3.92 25.76 -15.17
CA ILE A 455 -3.73 25.00 -13.91
C ILE A 455 -5.06 24.43 -13.45
N GLY A 456 -5.12 23.12 -13.22
CA GLY A 456 -6.22 22.49 -12.50
C GLY A 456 -5.78 21.88 -11.17
N VAL A 457 -6.76 21.58 -10.32
CA VAL A 457 -6.51 20.89 -9.05
C VAL A 457 -7.50 19.77 -8.88
N TRP A 458 -7.03 18.59 -8.50
CA TRP A 458 -7.91 17.48 -8.15
C TRP A 458 -7.49 16.82 -6.84
N GLY A 459 -8.43 16.17 -6.19
CA GLY A 459 -8.11 15.39 -5.00
C GLY A 459 -9.21 14.43 -4.63
N HIS A 460 -8.85 13.42 -3.84
CA HIS A 460 -9.78 12.41 -3.35
C HIS A 460 -10.11 12.65 -1.87
N SER A 461 -11.35 12.41 -1.46
CA SER A 461 -11.79 12.46 -0.06
C SER A 461 -11.46 13.84 0.57
N LEU A 462 -10.76 13.89 1.71
CA LEU A 462 -10.24 15.13 2.29
C LEU A 462 -9.44 15.99 1.29
N GLY A 463 -8.67 15.35 0.42
CA GLY A 463 -7.92 16.02 -0.64
C GLY A 463 -8.81 16.67 -1.71
N GLY A 464 -9.98 16.11 -1.98
CA GLY A 464 -10.97 16.71 -2.87
C GLY A 464 -11.62 17.96 -2.27
N ARG A 465 -11.87 17.95 -0.95
CA ARG A 465 -12.31 19.15 -0.21
C ARG A 465 -11.22 20.22 -0.17
N ALA A 466 -9.95 19.81 -0.04
CA ALA A 466 -8.79 20.72 -0.16
C ALA A 466 -8.65 21.31 -1.56
N ALA A 467 -8.87 20.53 -2.61
CA ALA A 467 -8.88 21.01 -4.00
C ALA A 467 -9.95 22.09 -4.19
N ALA A 468 -11.18 21.85 -3.71
CA ALA A 468 -12.25 22.83 -3.77
C ALA A 468 -11.94 24.10 -2.94
N ARG A 469 -11.28 23.95 -1.78
CA ARG A 469 -10.84 25.09 -0.96
C ARG A 469 -9.74 25.90 -1.66
N ALA A 470 -8.73 25.27 -2.24
CA ALA A 470 -7.68 25.96 -3.00
C ALA A 470 -8.29 26.76 -4.16
N CYS A 471 -9.25 26.17 -4.88
CA CYS A 471 -9.99 26.81 -5.96
C CYS A 471 -10.65 28.14 -5.54
N ARG A 472 -11.21 28.18 -4.33
CA ARG A 472 -11.81 29.40 -3.76
C ARG A 472 -10.79 30.47 -3.38
N LEU A 473 -9.54 30.08 -3.13
CA LEU A 473 -8.49 30.95 -2.61
C LEU A 473 -7.53 31.46 -3.69
N ASP A 474 -7.52 30.86 -4.89
CA ASP A 474 -6.51 31.13 -5.90
C ASP A 474 -7.08 31.12 -7.33
N ASP A 475 -7.20 32.32 -7.92
CA ASP A 475 -7.76 32.53 -9.26
C ASP A 475 -6.84 32.04 -10.40
N ARG A 476 -5.60 31.61 -10.10
CA ARG A 476 -4.73 30.92 -11.06
C ARG A 476 -5.30 29.56 -11.46
N ILE A 477 -6.03 28.91 -10.55
CA ILE A 477 -6.71 27.64 -10.82
C ILE A 477 -7.87 27.90 -11.80
N LYS A 478 -7.99 27.07 -12.83
CA LYS A 478 -8.97 27.19 -13.92
C LYS A 478 -10.05 26.11 -13.90
N ALA A 479 -9.79 24.98 -13.25
CA ALA A 479 -10.77 23.93 -13.03
C ALA A 479 -10.41 23.12 -11.79
N CYS A 480 -11.42 22.69 -11.03
CA CYS A 480 -11.18 21.83 -9.87
C CYS A 480 -12.15 20.67 -9.77
N LEU A 481 -11.63 19.53 -9.33
CA LEU A 481 -12.36 18.29 -9.18
C LEU A 481 -12.24 17.79 -7.74
N ASN A 482 -13.38 17.69 -7.06
CA ASN A 482 -13.52 16.99 -5.80
C ASN A 482 -13.99 15.55 -6.09
N ALA A 483 -13.10 14.56 -5.91
CA ALA A 483 -13.42 13.14 -6.05
C ALA A 483 -13.80 12.58 -4.68
N ASP A 484 -15.08 12.30 -4.48
CA ASP A 484 -15.68 11.64 -3.31
C ASP A 484 -15.30 12.28 -1.96
N GLY A 485 -14.89 13.54 -1.98
CA GLY A 485 -14.71 14.37 -0.80
C GLY A 485 -16.06 14.84 -0.29
N VAL A 486 -16.82 13.89 0.24
CA VAL A 486 -18.11 14.14 0.88
C VAL A 486 -17.89 14.40 2.37
N GLY A 487 -18.57 15.42 2.88
CA GLY A 487 -18.96 15.47 4.28
C GLY A 487 -20.48 15.54 4.38
N PRO A 488 -21.04 15.30 5.57
CA PRO A 488 -22.47 15.47 5.85
C PRO A 488 -22.97 16.91 5.58
N ASP A 489 -22.05 17.82 5.29
CA ASP A 489 -22.19 19.24 5.00
C ASP A 489 -22.01 19.62 3.52
N GLY A 490 -21.71 18.67 2.63
CA GLY A 490 -21.67 18.91 1.18
C GLY A 490 -20.30 18.72 0.49
N PRO A 491 -20.20 19.07 -0.81
CA PRO A 491 -18.97 18.96 -1.61
C PRO A 491 -17.88 19.95 -1.19
N VAL A 492 -18.24 21.01 -0.47
CA VAL A 492 -17.31 21.97 0.10
C VAL A 492 -17.58 22.10 1.58
N PHE A 493 -16.58 22.52 2.37
CA PHE A 493 -16.88 23.00 3.72
C PHE A 493 -17.66 24.33 3.61
N PRO A 494 -18.77 24.50 4.36
CA PRO A 494 -19.46 25.77 4.47
C PRO A 494 -18.60 26.71 5.30
N TYR A 495 -18.09 27.76 4.69
CA TYR A 495 -17.42 28.85 5.40
C TYR A 495 -18.35 30.05 5.32
N GLU A 496 -18.72 30.64 6.46
CA GLU A 496 -19.70 31.73 6.55
C GLU A 496 -19.39 32.92 5.63
N SER A 497 -18.11 33.13 5.29
CA SER A 497 -17.65 34.21 4.40
C SER A 497 -17.09 33.75 3.06
N ALA A 498 -16.97 32.44 2.79
CA ALA A 498 -16.39 31.94 1.53
C ALA A 498 -17.47 31.44 0.56
N GLY A 499 -17.66 32.18 -0.54
CA GLY A 499 -18.45 31.70 -1.68
C GLY A 499 -17.84 30.44 -2.31
N LEU A 500 -18.61 29.76 -3.15
CA LEU A 500 -18.18 28.56 -3.88
C LEU A 500 -17.05 28.84 -4.89
N PRO A 501 -16.37 27.79 -5.42
CA PRO A 501 -15.44 27.96 -6.52
C PRO A 501 -16.06 28.79 -7.66
N ARG A 502 -15.31 29.77 -8.17
CA ARG A 502 -15.73 30.62 -9.31
C ARG A 502 -15.32 30.04 -10.65
N GLN A 503 -14.52 28.98 -10.61
CA GLN A 503 -14.07 28.15 -11.70
C GLN A 503 -15.05 27.01 -11.97
N PRO A 504 -15.09 26.44 -13.19
CA PRO A 504 -15.68 25.13 -13.44
C PRO A 504 -15.30 24.13 -12.34
N PHE A 505 -16.32 23.55 -11.71
CA PHE A 505 -16.17 22.65 -10.57
C PHE A 505 -16.86 21.32 -10.85
N MET A 506 -16.13 20.22 -10.71
CA MET A 506 -16.73 18.88 -10.72
C MET A 506 -16.71 18.30 -9.31
N TRP A 507 -17.88 17.86 -8.86
CA TRP A 507 -17.98 16.94 -7.74
C TRP A 507 -18.35 15.56 -8.28
N MET A 508 -17.46 14.59 -8.06
CA MET A 508 -17.67 13.20 -8.40
C MET A 508 -17.93 12.41 -7.12
N GLU A 509 -19.00 11.64 -7.03
CA GLU A 509 -19.32 10.84 -5.85
C GLU A 509 -19.76 9.42 -6.22
N THR A 510 -19.64 8.52 -5.25
CA THR A 510 -20.14 7.14 -5.35
C THR A 510 -21.35 6.92 -4.46
N SER A 511 -22.21 5.99 -4.85
CA SER A 511 -23.46 5.72 -4.11
C SER A 511 -23.25 5.08 -2.73
N GLN A 512 -22.06 4.56 -2.47
CA GLN A 512 -21.73 3.85 -1.23
C GLN A 512 -20.96 4.78 -0.28
N LEU A 513 -21.63 5.25 0.76
CA LEU A 513 -20.96 5.95 1.86
C LEU A 513 -19.88 5.04 2.48
N PRO A 514 -18.73 5.60 2.91
CA PRO A 514 -17.72 4.84 3.62
C PRO A 514 -18.33 4.09 4.83
N PRO A 515 -18.01 2.80 5.04
CA PRO A 515 -18.54 2.01 6.16
C PRO A 515 -18.30 2.66 7.54
N ALA A 516 -17.22 3.42 7.68
CA ALA A 516 -16.88 4.17 8.88
C ALA A 516 -17.99 5.15 9.29
N ILE A 517 -18.65 5.83 8.34
CA ILE A 517 -19.72 6.81 8.61
C ILE A 517 -20.90 6.14 9.32
N ASN A 518 -21.30 4.93 8.90
CA ASN A 518 -22.41 4.21 9.53
C ASN A 518 -22.11 3.83 10.99
N SER A 519 -20.87 3.41 11.27
CA SER A 519 -20.39 3.13 12.63
C SER A 519 -20.43 4.39 13.51
N ILE A 520 -19.99 5.52 12.96
CA ILE A 520 -19.98 6.82 13.66
C ILE A 520 -21.40 7.27 13.95
N LEU A 521 -22.29 7.33 12.96
CA LEU A 521 -23.68 7.74 13.17
C LEU A 521 -24.40 6.90 14.25
N THR A 522 -24.06 5.61 14.34
CA THR A 522 -24.55 4.70 15.38
C THR A 522 -24.01 5.08 16.76
N SER A 523 -22.72 5.42 16.87
CA SER A 523 -22.11 5.88 18.14
C SER A 523 -22.72 7.19 18.66
N TYR A 524 -23.19 8.08 17.78
CA TYR A 524 -23.88 9.32 18.13
C TYR A 524 -25.37 9.14 18.44
N LYS A 525 -25.88 7.90 18.45
CA LYS A 525 -27.30 7.55 18.67
C LYS A 525 -28.27 8.27 17.71
N ILE A 526 -27.80 8.66 16.52
CA ILE A 526 -28.63 9.32 15.50
C ILE A 526 -29.59 8.27 14.93
N THR A 527 -30.90 8.46 15.13
CA THR A 527 -31.91 7.50 14.69
C THR A 527 -31.99 7.44 13.16
N ARG A 528 -32.49 6.33 12.57
CA ARG A 528 -32.71 6.27 11.10
C ARG A 528 -33.57 7.42 10.58
N LYS A 529 -34.56 7.87 11.36
CA LYS A 529 -35.40 9.01 11.00
C LYS A 529 -34.62 10.32 10.98
N ASP A 530 -33.72 10.53 11.93
CA ASP A 530 -32.84 11.71 11.96
C ASP A 530 -31.76 11.64 10.88
N GLN A 531 -31.28 10.44 10.54
CA GLN A 531 -30.38 10.21 9.41
C GLN A 531 -31.07 10.55 8.09
N ASP A 532 -32.32 10.10 7.88
CA ASP A 532 -33.06 10.39 6.66
C ASP A 532 -33.39 11.88 6.54
N LYS A 533 -33.77 12.53 7.65
CA LYS A 533 -33.97 13.98 7.69
C LYS A 533 -32.69 14.76 7.45
N GLY A 534 -31.58 14.35 8.07
CA GLY A 534 -30.25 14.92 7.87
C GLY A 534 -29.80 14.79 6.42
N ARG A 535 -29.96 13.60 5.83
CA ARG A 535 -29.65 13.31 4.42
C ARG A 535 -30.48 14.17 3.46
N GLN A 536 -31.77 14.38 3.76
CA GLN A 536 -32.62 15.24 2.93
C GLN A 536 -32.17 16.71 2.99
N LEU A 537 -31.86 17.23 4.19
CA LEU A 537 -31.33 18.58 4.35
C LEU A 537 -29.97 18.75 3.66
N GLU A 538 -29.11 17.74 3.78
CA GLU A 538 -27.82 17.68 3.11
C GLU A 538 -27.96 17.69 1.59
N LEU A 539 -28.86 16.88 1.01
CA LEU A 539 -29.13 16.88 -0.43
C LEU A 539 -29.62 18.24 -0.93
N ILE A 540 -30.49 18.91 -0.17
CA ILE A 540 -30.96 20.26 -0.50
C ILE A 540 -29.80 21.26 -0.46
N ALA A 541 -28.98 21.24 0.58
CA ALA A 541 -27.83 22.14 0.72
C ALA A 541 -26.81 21.92 -0.40
N LYS A 542 -26.46 20.66 -0.69
CA LYS A 542 -25.57 20.27 -1.80
C LYS A 542 -26.06 20.78 -3.13
N GLU A 543 -27.35 20.60 -3.41
CA GLU A 543 -27.96 21.08 -4.65
C GLU A 543 -27.89 22.60 -4.73
N GLN A 544 -28.20 23.32 -3.65
CA GLN A 544 -28.11 24.79 -3.62
C GLN A 544 -26.67 25.27 -3.85
N GLU A 545 -25.69 24.58 -3.26
CA GLU A 545 -24.28 24.89 -3.48
C GLU A 545 -23.91 24.71 -4.95
N LEU A 546 -24.18 23.55 -5.54
CA LEU A 546 -23.83 23.30 -6.93
C LEU A 546 -24.55 24.24 -7.90
N GLN A 547 -25.79 24.65 -7.61
CA GLN A 547 -26.52 25.66 -8.39
C GLN A 547 -25.86 27.04 -8.37
N ALA A 548 -25.11 27.37 -7.32
CA ALA A 548 -24.38 28.63 -7.20
C ALA A 548 -22.97 28.56 -7.83
N CYS A 549 -22.49 27.38 -8.22
CA CYS A 549 -21.26 27.23 -9.02
C CYS A 549 -21.45 27.77 -10.45
N PRO A 550 -20.36 28.17 -11.14
CA PRO A 550 -20.43 28.75 -12.48
C PRO A 550 -20.87 27.73 -13.54
N ASN A 551 -21.23 28.25 -14.73
CA ASN A 551 -21.49 27.41 -15.91
C ASN A 551 -20.31 26.48 -16.18
N GLY A 552 -20.62 25.22 -16.49
CA GLY A 552 -19.61 24.19 -16.66
C GLY A 552 -19.23 23.48 -15.36
N SER A 553 -20.07 23.60 -14.32
CA SER A 553 -19.94 22.80 -13.11
C SER A 553 -20.79 21.55 -13.19
N TYR A 554 -20.37 20.49 -12.49
CA TYR A 554 -20.93 19.17 -12.64
C TYR A 554 -21.06 18.45 -11.29
N HIS A 555 -22.13 17.69 -11.16
CA HIS A 555 -22.26 16.63 -10.17
C HIS A 555 -22.32 15.30 -10.91
N LEU A 556 -21.35 14.44 -10.68
CA LEU A 556 -21.24 13.12 -11.27
C LEU A 556 -21.43 12.06 -10.19
N MET A 557 -22.45 11.24 -10.33
CA MET A 557 -22.69 10.07 -9.50
C MET A 557 -22.30 8.79 -10.26
N ILE A 558 -21.44 7.98 -9.66
CA ILE A 558 -21.02 6.67 -10.16
C ILE A 558 -21.63 5.60 -9.26
N ASN A 559 -22.60 4.86 -9.79
CA ASN A 559 -23.34 3.83 -9.06
C ASN A 559 -23.04 2.44 -9.62
N GLY A 560 -22.04 1.78 -9.05
CA GLY A 560 -21.64 0.41 -9.40
C GLY A 560 -21.50 -0.45 -8.15
N ALA A 561 -21.80 -1.75 -8.26
CA ALA A 561 -21.69 -2.68 -7.12
C ALA A 561 -20.25 -2.78 -6.58
N ALA A 562 -19.25 -2.61 -7.45
CA ALA A 562 -17.83 -2.60 -7.12
C ALA A 562 -17.27 -1.18 -6.87
N THR A 563 -18.09 -0.14 -7.01
CA THR A 563 -17.66 1.25 -6.86
C THR A 563 -17.99 1.75 -5.46
N ASN A 564 -16.96 2.19 -4.73
CA ASN A 564 -17.06 2.76 -3.39
C ASN A 564 -15.97 3.82 -3.19
N HIS A 565 -15.90 4.39 -1.99
CA HIS A 565 -14.93 5.42 -1.62
C HIS A 565 -13.46 5.06 -1.94
N TYR A 566 -13.06 3.80 -1.79
CA TYR A 566 -11.69 3.38 -2.08
C TYR A 566 -11.45 3.01 -3.55
N SER A 567 -12.50 2.96 -4.38
CA SER A 567 -12.37 2.74 -5.83
C SER A 567 -11.65 3.89 -6.55
N PHE A 568 -11.51 5.06 -5.92
CA PHE A 568 -10.66 6.17 -6.39
C PHE A 568 -9.18 5.94 -6.09
N THR A 569 -8.77 4.76 -5.61
CA THR A 569 -7.39 4.45 -5.26
C THR A 569 -6.97 3.15 -5.94
N ASP A 570 -5.68 2.86 -5.97
CA ASP A 570 -5.18 1.57 -6.42
C ASP A 570 -5.48 0.44 -5.40
N TRP A 571 -5.95 0.76 -4.19
CA TRP A 571 -6.09 -0.21 -3.10
C TRP A 571 -6.90 -1.46 -3.49
N PRO A 572 -8.08 -1.36 -4.14
CA PRO A 572 -8.82 -2.54 -4.58
C PRO A 572 -8.06 -3.38 -5.62
N LEU A 573 -7.19 -2.76 -6.43
CA LEU A 573 -6.30 -3.48 -7.36
C LEU A 573 -5.22 -4.23 -6.58
N LEU A 574 -4.64 -3.60 -5.54
CA LEU A 574 -3.57 -4.19 -4.74
C LEU A 574 -4.04 -5.34 -3.84
N GLU A 575 -5.28 -5.30 -3.39
CA GLU A 575 -5.90 -6.34 -2.55
C GLU A 575 -6.59 -7.44 -3.35
N ALA A 576 -6.61 -7.35 -4.69
CA ALA A 576 -7.18 -8.40 -5.52
C ALA A 576 -6.52 -9.77 -5.24
N GLU A 577 -7.35 -10.77 -4.92
CA GLU A 577 -6.89 -12.14 -4.66
C GLU A 577 -6.70 -12.95 -5.95
N GLY A 578 -7.34 -12.51 -7.04
CA GLY A 578 -7.21 -13.10 -8.37
C GLY A 578 -7.67 -12.15 -9.48
N GLN A 579 -7.54 -12.62 -10.73
CA GLN A 579 -7.81 -11.80 -11.92
C GLN A 579 -9.24 -11.24 -11.94
N GLY A 580 -10.24 -12.02 -11.51
CA GLY A 580 -11.63 -11.54 -11.51
C GLY A 580 -11.89 -10.37 -10.55
N ASP A 581 -11.18 -10.30 -9.41
CA ASP A 581 -11.31 -9.17 -8.49
C ASP A 581 -10.53 -7.96 -8.99
N PHE A 582 -9.35 -8.20 -9.59
CA PHE A 582 -8.57 -7.17 -10.27
C PHE A 582 -9.38 -6.54 -11.41
N ASP A 583 -10.01 -7.35 -12.26
CA ASP A 583 -10.83 -6.88 -13.37
C ASP A 583 -11.99 -6.02 -12.84
N LYS A 584 -12.71 -6.47 -11.81
CA LYS A 584 -13.79 -5.66 -11.19
C LYS A 584 -13.28 -4.32 -10.67
N ALA A 585 -12.14 -4.32 -9.97
CA ALA A 585 -11.52 -3.11 -9.46
C ALA A 585 -11.10 -2.16 -10.60
N SER A 586 -10.50 -2.69 -11.66
CA SER A 586 -10.11 -1.92 -12.85
C SER A 586 -11.32 -1.31 -13.54
N HIS A 587 -12.40 -2.07 -13.76
CA HIS A 587 -13.63 -1.58 -14.36
C HIS A 587 -14.38 -0.56 -13.48
N ALA A 588 -14.15 -0.58 -12.16
CA ALA A 588 -14.69 0.45 -11.26
C ALA A 588 -13.91 1.77 -11.34
N LEU A 589 -12.61 1.70 -11.67
CA LEU A 589 -11.72 2.84 -11.85
C LEU A 589 -11.90 3.55 -13.20
N GLU A 590 -12.20 2.81 -14.26
CA GLU A 590 -12.40 3.33 -15.62
C GLU A 590 -13.30 4.58 -15.72
N PRO A 591 -14.54 4.61 -15.18
CA PRO A 591 -15.36 5.81 -15.25
C PRO A 591 -14.77 6.97 -14.43
N ILE A 592 -14.07 6.69 -13.32
CA ILE A 592 -13.42 7.74 -12.51
C ILE A 592 -12.35 8.44 -13.34
N GLU A 593 -11.49 7.67 -14.02
CA GLU A 593 -10.45 8.19 -14.91
C GLU A 593 -11.05 8.94 -16.11
N ALA A 594 -12.00 8.30 -16.81
CA ALA A 594 -12.59 8.85 -18.03
C ALA A 594 -13.24 10.22 -17.82
N TYR A 595 -14.04 10.38 -16.75
CA TYR A 595 -14.71 11.64 -16.48
C TYR A 595 -13.76 12.70 -15.89
N SER A 596 -12.76 12.30 -15.10
CA SER A 596 -11.72 13.23 -14.61
C SER A 596 -10.94 13.84 -15.77
N ILE A 597 -10.53 13.00 -16.73
CA ILE A 597 -9.81 13.43 -17.93
C ILE A 597 -10.69 14.30 -18.81
N ALA A 598 -11.93 13.87 -19.09
CA ALA A 598 -12.87 14.64 -19.91
C ALA A 598 -13.10 16.04 -19.34
N PHE A 599 -13.18 16.15 -18.01
CA PHE A 599 -13.30 17.43 -17.31
C PHE A 599 -12.08 18.33 -17.52
N PHE A 600 -10.88 17.83 -17.25
CA PHE A 600 -9.67 18.63 -17.41
C PHE A 600 -9.36 18.96 -18.87
N ASP A 601 -9.57 18.02 -19.80
CA ASP A 601 -9.36 18.27 -21.23
C ASP A 601 -10.29 19.39 -21.74
N LYS A 602 -11.54 19.45 -21.26
CA LYS A 602 -12.47 20.54 -21.59
C LYS A 602 -11.98 21.91 -21.12
N TYR A 603 -11.53 22.00 -19.88
CA TYR A 603 -11.26 23.31 -19.26
C TYR A 603 -9.80 23.78 -19.35
N LEU A 604 -8.86 22.86 -19.52
CA LEU A 604 -7.41 23.17 -19.52
C LEU A 604 -6.77 22.97 -20.90
N LYS A 605 -7.33 22.10 -21.75
CA LYS A 605 -6.87 21.92 -23.15
C LYS A 605 -7.86 22.49 -24.17
N HIS A 606 -9.03 22.95 -23.73
CA HIS A 606 -10.10 23.45 -24.59
C HIS A 606 -10.55 22.43 -25.65
N HIS A 607 -10.50 21.14 -25.31
CA HIS A 607 -10.99 20.07 -26.16
C HIS A 607 -12.48 19.82 -25.92
N ASP A 608 -13.21 19.40 -26.96
CA ASP A 608 -14.57 18.93 -26.78
C ASP A 608 -14.58 17.65 -25.94
N ALA A 609 -15.50 17.59 -24.97
CA ALA A 609 -15.64 16.46 -24.06
C ALA A 609 -17.06 15.92 -24.14
N ALA A 610 -17.34 15.15 -25.21
CA ALA A 610 -18.66 14.56 -25.47
C ALA A 610 -19.21 13.76 -24.27
N LEU A 611 -18.32 13.13 -23.48
CA LEU A 611 -18.69 12.40 -22.27
C LEU A 611 -19.38 13.28 -21.20
N LEU A 612 -19.11 14.59 -21.20
CA LEU A 612 -19.72 15.55 -20.26
C LEU A 612 -21.05 16.13 -20.75
N ASP A 613 -21.40 15.90 -22.00
CA ASP A 613 -22.66 16.34 -22.58
C ASP A 613 -23.61 15.14 -22.81
N GLU A 614 -23.05 13.95 -23.10
CA GLU A 614 -23.75 12.67 -23.22
C GLU A 614 -23.11 11.61 -22.30
N PRO A 615 -23.50 11.57 -21.00
CA PRO A 615 -22.96 10.60 -20.06
C PRO A 615 -23.35 9.16 -20.48
N ARG A 616 -22.39 8.24 -20.38
CA ARG A 616 -22.56 6.83 -20.75
C ARG A 616 -22.42 5.92 -19.54
N ASN A 617 -23.36 4.99 -19.39
CA ASN A 617 -23.23 3.88 -18.47
C ASN A 617 -22.11 2.94 -18.95
N THR A 618 -21.40 2.33 -18.01
CA THR A 618 -20.42 1.28 -18.30
C THR A 618 -21.04 -0.09 -17.99
N ALA A 619 -20.32 -1.17 -18.30
CA ALA A 619 -20.71 -2.51 -17.87
C ALA A 619 -20.73 -2.67 -16.33
N SER A 620 -19.95 -1.86 -15.63
CA SER A 620 -19.70 -1.94 -14.18
C SER A 620 -20.47 -0.91 -13.35
N ALA A 621 -20.92 0.20 -13.94
CA ALA A 621 -21.53 1.30 -13.22
C ALA A 621 -22.59 2.06 -14.05
N GLN A 622 -23.66 2.46 -13.36
CA GLN A 622 -24.60 3.48 -13.84
C GLN A 622 -24.03 4.85 -13.55
N ILE A 623 -24.08 5.74 -14.54
CA ILE A 623 -23.54 7.08 -14.46
C ILE A 623 -24.67 8.10 -14.54
N THR A 624 -24.76 8.98 -13.55
CA THR A 624 -25.64 10.15 -13.59
C THR A 624 -24.78 11.40 -13.55
N LEU A 625 -24.88 12.23 -14.58
CA LEU A 625 -24.17 13.50 -14.65
C LEU A 625 -25.20 14.63 -14.70
N LYS A 626 -25.14 15.53 -13.73
CA LYS A 626 -25.94 16.75 -13.69
C LYS A 626 -25.04 17.96 -13.89
N LYS A 627 -25.43 18.83 -14.81
CA LYS A 627 -24.71 20.05 -15.17
C LYS A 627 -25.34 21.26 -14.47
N TYR A 628 -24.49 22.18 -14.04
CA TYR A 628 -24.85 23.36 -13.24
C TYR A 628 -24.29 24.65 -13.83
N GLY A 629 -24.87 25.74 -13.32
CA GLY A 629 -24.52 27.13 -13.61
C GLY A 629 -25.54 27.83 -14.50
N LYS A 630 -25.87 29.07 -14.14
CA LYS A 630 -26.70 29.94 -14.98
C LYS A 630 -25.86 30.49 -16.13
N ALA A 631 -26.44 30.59 -17.33
CA ALA A 631 -25.90 31.47 -18.36
C ALA A 631 -25.82 32.87 -17.75
N ARG A 632 -24.61 33.42 -17.62
CA ARG A 632 -24.42 34.80 -17.15
C ARG A 632 -24.81 35.77 -18.24
#